data_AF-A0A5B2V8Q2-F1
#
_entry.id   AF-A0A5B2V8Q2-F1
#
_cell.length_a   1.000
_cell.length_b   1.000
_cell.length_c   1.000
_cell.angle_alpha   90.00
_cell.angle_beta   90.00
_cell.angle_gamma   90.00
#
_symmetry.space_group_name_H-M   'P 1'
#
loop_
_entity.id
_entity.type
_entity.pdbx_description
1 polymer ?
#
loop_
_entity_poly.entity_id
_entity_poly.type
_entity_poly.pdbx_seq_one_letter_code
_entity_poly.pdbx_strand_id
1 'polypeptide(L)'
;MPARNNRQSARRRAHVPLDGWRKSPPAALEQGDVVGLERTLAAVSILREPRWGEALAGDAGAAAALAIEALHGGTAHVRRDLAMSLLALRALRGDATAALIVAHGLTRLSRRHARPRLAELAGEWIAWRRDGSGGSSTMEGA
;
A
#
# COMPACT_ATOMS: atom_id res chain seq x y z
N MET A 1 30.80 25.02 13.23
CA MET A 1 29.42 25.53 13.37
C MET A 1 28.64 25.20 12.09
N PRO A 2 27.45 24.57 12.19
CA PRO A 2 27.38 23.15 11.87
C PRO A 2 26.26 22.74 10.90
N ALA A 3 26.47 21.58 10.24
CA ALA A 3 25.55 20.44 10.16
C ALA A 3 24.07 20.66 9.79
N ARG A 4 23.72 21.69 9.01
CA ARG A 4 22.33 21.92 8.59
C ARG A 4 21.90 21.09 7.37
N ASN A 5 22.82 20.75 6.47
CA ASN A 5 22.44 20.10 5.21
C ASN A 5 22.04 18.62 5.41
N ASN A 6 22.74 17.87 6.24
CA ASN A 6 22.50 16.43 6.41
C ASN A 6 21.21 16.10 7.18
N ARG A 7 20.79 17.00 8.10
CA ARG A 7 19.51 16.86 8.82
C ARG A 7 18.31 17.18 7.93
N GLN A 8 18.48 18.03 6.91
CA GLN A 8 17.44 18.32 5.92
C GLN A 8 17.24 17.12 4.98
N SER A 9 18.32 16.46 4.57
CA SER A 9 18.31 15.21 3.79
C SER A 9 17.69 14.05 4.57
N ALA A 10 17.99 13.94 5.88
CA ALA A 10 17.40 12.95 6.77
C ALA A 10 15.95 13.25 7.19
N ARG A 11 15.48 14.49 7.04
CA ARG A 11 14.06 14.89 7.24
C ARG A 11 13.21 14.75 5.99
N ARG A 12 13.83 14.79 4.80
CA ARG A 12 13.26 14.28 3.54
C ARG A 12 13.42 12.76 3.42
N ARG A 13 13.49 12.02 4.54
CA ARG A 13 13.17 10.59 4.55
C ARG A 13 11.73 10.49 4.07
N ALA A 14 11.56 10.17 2.79
CA ALA A 14 10.30 10.17 2.06
C ALA A 14 9.19 9.62 2.95
N HIS A 15 8.40 10.53 3.52
CA HIS A 15 7.20 10.19 4.24
C HIS A 15 6.21 9.87 3.13
N VAL A 16 6.29 8.66 2.58
CA VAL A 16 5.28 8.19 1.64
C VAL A 16 3.97 8.29 2.41
N PRO A 17 3.07 9.19 2.02
CA PRO A 17 1.89 9.42 2.80
C PRO A 17 1.07 8.13 2.74
N LEU A 18 0.57 7.65 3.88
CA LEU A 18 -0.19 6.40 3.99
C LEU A 18 -1.51 6.42 3.17
N ASP A 19 -1.82 7.54 2.53
CA ASP A 19 -2.93 7.69 1.59
C ASP A 19 -2.50 7.61 0.11
N GLY A 20 -1.23 7.30 -0.16
CA GLY A 20 -0.66 7.19 -1.51
C GLY A 20 -1.41 6.19 -2.40
N TRP A 21 -1.90 5.10 -1.82
CA TRP A 21 -2.74 4.10 -2.49
C TRP A 21 -4.06 4.68 -3.06
N ARG A 22 -4.51 5.86 -2.60
CA ARG A 22 -5.70 6.59 -3.10
C ARG A 22 -5.37 7.70 -4.09
N LYS A 23 -4.09 8.04 -4.24
CA LYS A 23 -3.64 9.20 -5.00
C LYS A 23 -2.85 8.81 -6.24
N SER A 24 -2.15 7.69 -6.20
CA SER A 24 -1.18 7.30 -7.22
C SER A 24 -1.50 5.94 -7.84
N PRO A 25 -1.37 5.80 -9.17
CA PRO A 25 -1.29 4.51 -9.84
C PRO A 25 -0.21 3.62 -9.22
N PRO A 26 -0.33 2.28 -9.28
CA PRO A 26 0.76 1.39 -8.86
C PRO A 26 2.05 1.64 -9.65
N ALA A 27 1.95 1.93 -10.95
CA ALA A 27 3.11 2.23 -11.81
C ALA A 27 3.83 3.56 -11.47
N ALA A 28 3.19 4.44 -10.68
CA ALA A 28 3.79 5.70 -10.24
C ALA A 28 4.45 5.60 -8.86
N LEU A 29 4.37 4.44 -8.20
CA LEU A 29 5.01 4.20 -6.91
C LEU A 29 6.39 3.59 -7.16
N GLU A 30 7.43 4.41 -7.02
CA GLU A 30 8.80 4.01 -7.32
C GLU A 30 9.37 3.11 -6.22
N GLN A 31 10.50 2.45 -6.51
CA GLN A 31 11.18 1.60 -5.53
C GLN A 31 11.54 2.36 -4.24
N GLY A 32 11.85 3.66 -4.33
CA GLY A 32 12.08 4.52 -3.18
C GLY A 32 10.84 4.65 -2.29
N ASP A 33 9.65 4.74 -2.90
CA ASP A 33 8.37 4.81 -2.18
C ASP A 33 8.05 3.47 -1.50
N VAL A 34 8.29 2.35 -2.18
CA VAL A 34 8.13 1.00 -1.62
C VAL A 34 8.96 0.84 -0.34
N VAL A 35 10.24 1.23 -0.37
CA VAL A 35 11.15 1.15 0.78
C VAL A 35 10.73 2.12 1.89
N GLY A 36 10.30 3.34 1.54
CA GLY A 36 9.81 4.32 2.51
C GLY A 36 8.54 3.83 3.22
N LEU A 37 7.63 3.24 2.47
CA LEU A 37 6.38 2.70 2.98
C LEU A 37 6.63 1.50 3.91
N GLU A 38 7.49 0.57 3.51
CA GLU A 38 7.88 -0.58 4.35
C GLU A 38 8.46 -0.12 5.70
N ARG A 39 9.40 0.81 5.69
CA ARG A 39 9.99 1.35 6.94
C ARG A 39 8.95 2.02 7.82
N THR A 40 8.02 2.76 7.21
CA THR A 40 6.94 3.44 7.94
C THR A 40 6.02 2.42 8.59
N LEU A 41 5.59 1.39 7.85
CA LEU A 41 4.70 0.34 8.34
C LEU A 41 5.36 -0.51 9.44
N ALA A 42 6.64 -0.84 9.28
CA ALA A 42 7.40 -1.60 10.29
C ALA A 42 7.60 -0.83 11.60
N ALA A 43 7.61 0.51 11.57
CA ALA A 43 7.73 1.35 12.76
C ALA A 43 6.41 1.52 13.52
N VAL A 44 5.28 1.08 12.96
CA VAL A 44 3.96 1.22 13.57
C VAL A 44 3.62 -0.01 14.40
N SER A 45 3.12 0.22 15.61
CA SER A 45 2.40 -0.78 16.40
C SER A 45 0.99 -0.28 16.64
N ILE A 46 -0.02 -1.10 16.33
CA ILE A 46 -1.41 -0.77 16.57
C ILE A 46 -1.85 -1.41 17.89
N LEU A 47 -2.16 -0.58 18.87
CA LEU A 47 -2.62 -1.04 20.18
C LEU A 47 -3.87 -1.93 20.03
N ARG A 48 -3.83 -3.11 20.65
CA ARG A 48 -4.89 -4.15 20.64
C ARG A 48 -5.20 -4.74 19.26
N GLU A 49 -4.25 -4.72 18.33
CA GLU A 49 -4.40 -5.38 17.03
C GLU A 49 -3.30 -6.42 16.80
N PRO A 50 -3.46 -7.65 17.32
CA PRO A 50 -2.43 -8.69 17.22
C PRO A 50 -2.13 -9.09 15.77
N ARG A 51 -3.16 -9.01 14.89
CA ARG A 51 -3.03 -9.33 13.46
C ARG A 51 -2.12 -8.35 12.72
N TRP A 52 -1.82 -7.18 13.29
CA TRP A 52 -0.90 -6.22 12.67
C TRP A 52 0.51 -6.81 12.50
N GLY A 53 1.02 -7.48 13.54
CA GLY A 53 2.33 -8.13 13.48
C GLY A 53 2.36 -9.28 12.46
N GLU A 54 1.32 -10.11 12.45
CA GLU A 54 1.16 -11.22 11.50
C GLU A 54 1.09 -10.71 10.05
N ALA A 55 0.32 -9.66 9.82
CA ALA A 55 0.17 -9.05 8.50
C ALA A 55 1.50 -8.43 8.00
N LEU A 56 2.28 -7.80 8.90
CA LEU A 56 3.63 -7.32 8.59
C LEU A 56 4.60 -8.47 8.31
N ALA A 57 4.45 -9.60 9.01
CA ALA A 57 5.25 -10.81 8.79
C ALA A 57 4.89 -11.56 7.49
N GLY A 58 3.87 -11.11 6.76
CA GLY A 58 3.50 -11.65 5.45
C GLY A 58 2.23 -12.48 5.44
N ASP A 59 1.51 -12.62 6.56
CA ASP A 59 0.23 -13.33 6.59
C ASP A 59 -0.83 -12.59 5.74
N ALA A 60 -1.21 -13.21 4.63
CA ALA A 60 -2.17 -12.67 3.67
C ALA A 60 -3.59 -12.59 4.26
N GLY A 61 -3.97 -13.58 5.07
CA GLY A 61 -5.27 -13.63 5.75
C GLY A 61 -5.39 -12.53 6.78
N ALA A 62 -4.36 -12.33 7.61
CA ALA A 62 -4.30 -11.24 8.58
C ALA A 62 -4.38 -9.87 7.88
N ALA A 63 -3.62 -9.65 6.81
CA ALA A 63 -3.65 -8.41 6.05
C ALA A 63 -5.02 -8.12 5.42
N ALA A 64 -5.67 -9.14 4.84
CA ALA A 64 -7.00 -9.04 4.27
C ALA A 64 -8.06 -8.74 5.35
N ALA A 65 -8.02 -9.44 6.48
CA ALA A 65 -8.94 -9.24 7.60
C ALA A 65 -8.86 -7.81 8.14
N LEU A 66 -7.65 -7.28 8.35
CA LEU A 66 -7.42 -5.90 8.77
C LEU A 66 -8.02 -4.89 7.79
N ALA A 67 -7.82 -5.09 6.49
CA ALA A 67 -8.34 -4.18 5.48
C ALA A 67 -9.87 -4.23 5.37
N ILE A 68 -10.46 -5.43 5.39
CA ILE A 68 -11.91 -5.60 5.37
C ILE A 68 -12.53 -4.91 6.59
N GLU A 69 -11.99 -5.16 7.78
CA GLU A 69 -12.46 -4.52 9.01
C GLU A 69 -12.28 -3.00 8.95
N ALA A 70 -11.15 -2.51 8.46
CA ALA A 70 -10.90 -1.07 8.36
C ALA A 70 -11.84 -0.38 7.36
N LEU A 71 -12.20 -1.06 6.27
CA LEU A 71 -13.16 -0.55 5.29
C LEU A 71 -14.60 -0.57 5.84
N HIS A 72 -14.99 -1.61 6.59
CA HIS A 72 -16.38 -1.83 7.01
C HIS A 72 -16.74 -1.29 8.40
N GLY A 73 -15.84 -1.38 9.37
CA GLY A 73 -16.11 -1.14 10.80
C GLY A 73 -16.16 0.33 11.22
N GLY A 74 -16.37 1.29 10.31
CA GLY A 74 -16.38 2.72 10.65
C GLY A 74 -15.06 3.24 11.22
N THR A 75 -13.95 2.52 11.00
CA THR A 75 -12.66 2.81 11.64
C THR A 75 -12.07 4.17 11.28
N ALA A 76 -11.26 4.70 12.19
CA ALA A 76 -10.50 5.93 12.01
C ALA A 76 -9.71 5.92 10.69
N HIS A 77 -9.67 7.06 10.01
CA HIS A 77 -9.02 7.22 8.71
C HIS A 77 -7.58 6.68 8.68
N VAL A 78 -6.82 6.90 9.75
CA VAL A 78 -5.43 6.42 9.89
C VAL A 78 -5.31 4.90 9.86
N ARG A 79 -6.21 4.16 10.55
CA ARG A 79 -6.15 2.68 10.57
C ARG A 79 -6.45 2.09 9.19
N ARG A 80 -7.40 2.70 8.48
CA ARG A 80 -7.68 2.36 7.08
C ARG A 80 -6.47 2.62 6.19
N ASP A 81 -5.82 3.77 6.36
CA ASP A 81 -4.63 4.10 5.58
C ASP A 81 -3.46 3.15 5.86
N LEU A 82 -3.25 2.72 7.11
CA LEU A 82 -2.26 1.70 7.45
C LEU A 82 -2.55 0.35 6.78
N ALA A 83 -3.78 -0.17 6.94
CA ALA A 83 -4.15 -1.47 6.40
C ALA A 83 -4.10 -1.49 4.86
N MET A 84 -4.61 -0.43 4.22
CA MET A 84 -4.62 -0.34 2.75
C MET A 84 -3.22 -0.05 2.19
N SER A 85 -2.38 0.69 2.90
CA SER A 85 -0.96 0.86 2.55
C SER A 85 -0.17 -0.44 2.63
N LEU A 86 -0.43 -1.27 3.64
CA LEU A 86 0.19 -2.59 3.75
C LEU A 86 -0.17 -3.47 2.55
N LEU A 87 -1.44 -3.47 2.14
CA LEU A 87 -1.86 -4.20 0.95
C LEU A 87 -1.27 -3.61 -0.34
N ALA A 88 -1.19 -2.29 -0.46
CA ALA A 88 -0.53 -1.65 -1.59
C ALA A 88 0.94 -2.06 -1.69
N LEU A 89 1.67 -2.08 -0.56
CA LEU A 89 3.05 -2.57 -0.50
C LEU A 89 3.17 -4.02 -0.98
N ARG A 90 2.28 -4.89 -0.51
CA ARG A 90 2.26 -6.31 -0.92
C ARG A 90 1.95 -6.48 -2.41
N ALA A 91 1.01 -5.71 -2.92
CA ALA A 91 0.65 -5.70 -4.33
C ALA A 91 1.81 -5.23 -5.22
N LEU A 92 2.57 -4.23 -4.78
CA LEU A 92 3.80 -3.79 -5.46
C LEU A 92 4.90 -4.86 -5.42
N ARG A 93 4.83 -5.81 -4.48
CA ARG A 93 5.71 -6.99 -4.39
C ARG A 93 5.18 -8.22 -5.13
N GLY A 94 4.09 -8.09 -5.88
CA GLY A 94 3.53 -9.17 -6.69
C GLY A 94 2.36 -9.94 -6.07
N ASP A 95 1.86 -9.52 -4.89
CA ASP A 95 0.65 -10.13 -4.31
C ASP A 95 -0.62 -9.68 -5.07
N ALA A 96 -1.06 -10.50 -6.01
CA ALA A 96 -2.22 -10.22 -6.85
C ALA A 96 -3.54 -10.09 -6.04
N THR A 97 -3.65 -10.80 -4.91
CA THR A 97 -4.82 -10.71 -4.02
C THR A 97 -4.82 -9.37 -3.31
N ALA A 98 -3.66 -8.90 -2.86
CA ALA A 98 -3.55 -7.58 -2.25
C ALA A 98 -3.96 -6.47 -3.23
N ALA A 99 -3.57 -6.57 -4.51
CA ALA A 99 -3.98 -5.61 -5.55
C ALA A 99 -5.52 -5.56 -5.71
N LEU A 100 -6.19 -6.71 -5.65
CA LEU A 100 -7.65 -6.79 -5.70
C LEU A 100 -8.33 -6.13 -4.51
N ILE A 101 -7.79 -6.33 -3.31
CA ILE A 101 -8.35 -5.72 -2.09
C ILE A 101 -8.15 -4.20 -2.11
N VAL A 102 -7.01 -3.71 -2.61
CA VAL A 102 -6.77 -2.27 -2.83
C VAL A 102 -7.82 -1.70 -3.79
N ALA A 103 -8.02 -2.32 -4.94
CA ALA A 103 -9.03 -1.91 -5.92
C ALA A 103 -10.46 -1.94 -5.35
N HIS A 104 -10.79 -2.94 -4.54
CA HIS A 104 -12.07 -3.03 -3.84
C HIS A 104 -12.28 -1.83 -2.88
N GLY A 105 -11.27 -1.52 -2.06
CA GLY A 105 -11.31 -0.39 -1.14
C GLY A 105 -11.49 0.95 -1.87
N LEU A 106 -10.79 1.14 -3.00
CA LEU A 106 -10.91 2.32 -3.85
C LEU A 106 -12.30 2.45 -4.49
N THR A 107 -12.83 1.36 -5.05
CA THR A 107 -14.19 1.32 -5.61
C THR A 107 -15.24 1.69 -4.57
N ARG A 108 -15.07 1.19 -3.35
CA ARG A 108 -15.99 1.50 -2.26
C ARG A 108 -15.92 2.96 -1.83
N LEU A 109 -14.72 3.53 -1.71
CA LEU A 109 -14.54 4.94 -1.41
C LEU A 109 -15.07 5.84 -2.53
N SER A 110 -14.90 5.43 -3.79
CA SER A 110 -15.48 6.10 -4.96
C SER A 110 -17.00 6.23 -4.81
N ARG A 111 -17.69 5.10 -4.54
CA ARG A 111 -19.15 5.07 -4.36
C ARG A 111 -19.60 5.88 -3.14
N ARG A 112 -18.90 5.75 -2.01
CA ARG A 112 -19.26 6.44 -0.76
C ARG A 112 -19.14 7.97 -0.86
N HIS A 113 -18.15 8.46 -1.62
CA HIS A 113 -17.81 9.87 -1.68
C HIS A 113 -18.05 10.53 -3.05
N ALA A 114 -18.71 9.82 -3.98
CA ALA A 114 -18.93 10.26 -5.36
C ALA A 114 -17.64 10.74 -6.06
N ARG A 115 -16.54 9.99 -5.92
CA ARG A 115 -15.22 10.32 -6.49
C ARG A 115 -14.87 9.38 -7.66
N PRO A 116 -15.17 9.74 -8.92
CA PRO A 116 -14.96 8.87 -10.07
C PRO A 116 -13.49 8.48 -10.28
N ARG A 117 -12.55 9.39 -10.00
CA ARG A 117 -11.11 9.11 -10.09
C ARG A 117 -10.65 7.90 -9.27
N LEU A 118 -11.29 7.62 -8.13
CA LEU A 118 -10.96 6.43 -7.33
C LEU A 118 -11.38 5.13 -8.01
N ALA A 119 -12.42 5.13 -8.84
CA ALA A 119 -12.83 3.96 -9.62
C ALA A 119 -11.87 3.70 -10.79
N GLU A 120 -11.39 4.75 -11.45
CA GLU A 120 -10.32 4.63 -12.45
C GLU A 120 -9.05 4.04 -11.83
N LEU A 121 -8.64 4.59 -10.67
CA LEU A 121 -7.48 4.09 -9.95
C LEU A 121 -7.65 2.62 -9.54
N ALA A 122 -8.86 2.21 -9.14
CA ALA A 122 -9.15 0.80 -8.90
C ALA A 122 -8.90 -0.08 -10.13
N GLY A 123 -9.27 0.42 -11.33
CA GLY A 123 -8.98 -0.24 -12.61
C GLY A 123 -7.48 -0.39 -12.86
N GLU A 124 -6.68 0.65 -12.56
CA GLU A 124 -5.22 0.63 -12.68
C GLU A 124 -4.58 -0.43 -11.75
N TRP A 125 -5.08 -0.57 -10.51
CA TRP A 125 -4.66 -1.64 -9.59
C TRP A 125 -5.07 -3.04 -10.06
N ILE A 126 -6.24 -3.19 -10.70
CA ILE A 126 -6.68 -4.46 -11.29
C ILE A 126 -5.83 -4.82 -12.50
N ALA A 127 -5.41 -3.86 -13.31
CA ALA A 127 -4.52 -4.09 -14.44
C ALA A 127 -3.14 -4.55 -13.94
N TRP A 128 -2.58 -3.84 -12.96
CA TRP A 128 -1.29 -4.16 -12.35
C TRP A 128 -1.16 -5.60 -11.84
N ARG A 129 -2.25 -6.18 -11.30
CA ARG A 129 -2.27 -7.58 -10.84
C ARG A 129 -1.88 -8.57 -11.96
N ARG A 130 -2.16 -8.23 -13.22
CA ARG A 130 -1.94 -9.08 -14.39
C ARG A 130 -0.49 -9.02 -14.86
N ASP A 131 0.14 -7.86 -14.67
CA ASP A 131 1.50 -7.60 -15.15
C ASP A 131 2.56 -8.04 -14.11
N GLY A 132 2.23 -7.95 -12.81
CA GLY A 132 3.11 -8.36 -11.70
C GLY A 132 3.40 -9.86 -11.59
N SER A 133 2.73 -10.71 -12.39
CA SER A 133 3.03 -12.14 -12.51
C SER A 133 4.11 -12.46 -13.57
N GLY A 134 4.57 -11.46 -14.33
CA GLY A 134 5.50 -11.61 -15.47
C GLY A 134 6.98 -11.36 -15.18
N GLY A 135 7.38 -11.19 -13.90
CA GLY A 135 8.77 -10.95 -13.50
C GLY A 135 9.65 -12.21 -13.48
N SER A 136 9.56 -13.10 -14.48
CA SER A 136 10.53 -14.16 -14.75
C SER A 136 10.24 -14.82 -16.10
N SER A 137 10.64 -14.18 -17.19
CA SER A 137 10.97 -14.87 -18.46
C SER A 137 11.54 -13.86 -19.44
N THR A 138 12.87 -13.76 -19.49
CA THR A 138 13.72 -13.83 -20.70
C THR A 138 15.14 -13.35 -20.36
N MET A 139 15.87 -14.20 -19.64
CA MET A 139 17.31 -14.36 -19.86
C MET A 139 17.54 -15.84 -20.10
N GLU A 140 17.41 -16.28 -21.37
CA GLU A 140 18.17 -17.42 -21.89
C GLU A 140 18.05 -17.49 -23.42
N GLY A 141 19.21 -17.55 -24.08
CA GLY A 141 19.40 -18.28 -25.33
C GLY A 141 19.31 -17.51 -26.64
N ALA A 142 20.42 -16.91 -27.08
CA ALA A 142 21.27 -17.40 -28.18
C ALA A 142 22.34 -16.35 -28.56
#